data_AF-A0A7V5V6J7-F1
#
_entry.id   AF-A0A7V5V6J7-F1
#
_cell.length_a   1.000
_cell.length_b   1.000
_cell.length_c   1.000
_cell.angle_alpha   90.00
_cell.angle_beta   90.00
_cell.angle_gamma   90.00
#
_symmetry.space_group_name_H-M   'P 1'
#
loop_
_entity.id
_entity.type
_entity.pdbx_description
1 polymer ?
#
loop_
_entity_poly.entity_id
_entity_poly.type
_entity_poly.pdbx_seq_one_letter_code
_entity_poly.pdbx_strand_id
1 'polypeptide(L)'
;MIHWQYRTIVFEFQKDGLLGDRIIDDEGVEKTLNEQGSNGWELVSATMIQDGLLTLLKRPATETDMHISIDPVRQSANVEQPPSHTASKERVTSAKSLQQQEKAYIEGLERQRKQAMEQREQCLVGEIRIR
;
A
#
# COMPACT_ATOMS: atom_id res chain seq x y z
N MET A 1 -38.29 -4.07 -14.90
CA MET A 1 -38.02 -3.01 -13.91
C MET A 1 -36.54 -3.09 -13.58
N ILE A 2 -35.81 -1.96 -13.61
CA ILE A 2 -34.38 -1.96 -13.27
C ILE A 2 -34.26 -2.09 -11.76
N HIS A 3 -33.53 -3.10 -11.30
CA HIS A 3 -33.19 -3.27 -9.88
C HIS A 3 -31.82 -2.66 -9.63
N TRP A 4 -31.64 -2.02 -8.48
CA TRP A 4 -30.38 -1.38 -8.11
C TRP A 4 -29.73 -2.14 -6.95
N GLN A 5 -28.41 -2.30 -7.03
CA GLN A 5 -27.59 -2.77 -5.93
C GLN A 5 -26.85 -1.60 -5.32
N TYR A 6 -26.70 -1.64 -4.01
CA TYR A 6 -25.97 -0.64 -3.24
C TYR A 6 -24.86 -1.33 -2.46
N ARG A 7 -23.72 -0.65 -2.37
CA ARG A 7 -22.57 -1.09 -1.60
C ARG A 7 -22.05 0.08 -0.80
N THR A 8 -21.64 -0.20 0.43
CA THR A 8 -21.04 0.79 1.32
C THR A 8 -19.62 0.36 1.62
N ILE A 9 -18.67 1.30 1.56
CA ILE A 9 -17.27 1.07 1.91
C ILE A 9 -16.86 2.14 2.93
N VAL A 10 -16.29 1.71 4.06
CA VAL A 10 -15.72 2.57 5.09
C VAL A 10 -14.21 2.54 4.94
N PHE A 11 -13.60 3.71 4.79
CA PHE A 11 -12.17 3.90 4.84
C PHE A 11 -11.80 4.46 6.20
N GLU A 12 -11.19 3.64 7.04
CA GLU A 12 -10.84 4.02 8.40
C GLU A 12 -9.67 5.00 8.42
N PHE A 13 -9.66 5.90 9.40
CA PHE A 13 -8.51 6.75 9.64
C PHE A 13 -7.29 5.91 10.02
N GLN A 14 -6.17 6.19 9.35
CA GLN A 14 -4.88 5.71 9.79
C GLN A 14 -4.39 6.56 10.96
N LYS A 15 -3.90 5.89 12.00
CA LYS A 15 -3.28 6.55 13.15
C LYS A 15 -1.85 6.89 12.76
N ASP A 16 -1.60 8.14 12.37
CA ASP A 16 -0.22 8.55 12.12
C ASP A 16 0.53 8.67 13.46
N GLY A 17 1.62 7.92 13.58
CA GLY A 17 2.22 7.50 14.85
C GLY A 17 2.99 8.57 15.62
N LEU A 18 2.93 9.85 15.22
CA LEU A 18 3.72 10.91 15.87
C LEU A 18 2.94 12.19 16.19
N LEU A 19 1.86 12.49 15.46
CA LEU A 19 1.16 13.77 15.55
C LEU A 19 -0.27 13.66 16.11
N GLY A 20 -0.81 12.45 16.28
CA GLY A 20 -2.17 12.24 16.79
C GLY A 20 -3.27 12.64 15.79
N ASP A 21 -2.87 13.19 14.64
CA ASP A 21 -3.77 13.52 13.55
C ASP A 21 -4.24 12.24 12.87
N ARG A 22 -5.57 12.17 12.67
CA ARG A 22 -6.24 11.10 11.96
C ARG A 22 -6.23 11.44 10.48
N ILE A 23 -5.51 10.65 9.68
CA ILE A 23 -5.33 10.91 8.25
C ILE A 23 -6.01 9.79 7.46
N ILE A 24 -6.59 10.14 6.31
CA ILE A 24 -7.07 9.16 5.34
C ILE A 24 -5.98 8.90 4.32
N ASP A 25 -5.77 7.63 4.01
CA ASP A 25 -4.89 7.21 2.92
C ASP A 25 -5.58 7.47 1.58
N ASP A 26 -5.36 8.66 1.03
CA ASP A 26 -5.98 9.10 -0.22
C ASP A 26 -5.62 8.18 -1.40
N GLU A 27 -4.40 7.64 -1.45
CA GLU A 27 -3.96 6.73 -2.51
C GLU A 27 -4.71 5.39 -2.43
N GLY A 28 -4.87 4.85 -1.21
CA GLY A 28 -5.66 3.64 -0.96
C GLY A 28 -7.14 3.82 -1.28
N VAL A 29 -7.72 4.98 -0.94
CA VAL A 29 -9.11 5.35 -1.27
C VAL A 29 -9.29 5.42 -2.78
N GLU A 30 -8.43 6.19 -3.47
CA GLU A 30 -8.48 6.36 -4.92
C GLU A 30 -8.41 5.02 -5.63
N LYS A 31 -7.42 4.19 -5.28
CA LYS A 31 -7.24 2.86 -5.87
C LYS A 31 -8.50 2.00 -5.71
N THR A 32 -9.06 1.96 -4.50
CA THR A 32 -10.25 1.15 -4.21
C THR A 32 -11.45 1.64 -5.02
N LEU A 33 -11.68 2.95 -5.08
CA LEU A 33 -12.81 3.52 -5.82
C LEU A 33 -12.66 3.31 -7.33
N ASN A 34 -11.45 3.43 -7.88
CA ASN A 34 -11.17 3.15 -9.28
C ASN A 34 -11.39 1.68 -9.64
N GLU A 35 -11.00 0.76 -8.76
CA GLU A 35 -11.29 -0.67 -8.90
C GLU A 35 -12.81 -0.93 -8.87
N GLN A 36 -13.55 -0.30 -7.94
CA GLN A 36 -15.02 -0.42 -7.92
C GLN A 36 -15.67 0.15 -9.19
N GLY A 37 -15.20 1.31 -9.65
CA GLY A 37 -15.65 1.95 -10.89
C GLY A 37 -15.44 1.06 -12.11
N SER A 38 -14.28 0.41 -12.19
CA SER A 38 -13.96 -0.55 -13.25
C SER A 38 -14.89 -1.78 -13.22
N ASN A 39 -15.42 -2.14 -12.04
CA ASN A 39 -16.41 -3.20 -11.84
C ASN A 39 -17.87 -2.73 -12.02
N GLY A 40 -18.08 -1.52 -12.56
CA GLY A 40 -19.41 -0.98 -12.87
C GLY A 40 -20.14 -0.35 -11.67
N TRP A 41 -19.46 -0.15 -10.54
CA TRP A 41 -20.01 0.59 -9.40
C TRP A 41 -19.82 2.09 -9.59
N GLU A 42 -20.91 2.85 -9.46
CA GLU A 42 -20.91 4.31 -9.49
C GLU A 42 -20.90 4.86 -8.06
N LEU A 43 -19.98 5.77 -7.76
CA LEU A 43 -19.96 6.47 -6.47
C LEU A 43 -21.14 7.46 -6.40
N VAL A 44 -21.97 7.32 -5.36
CA VAL A 44 -23.16 8.16 -5.11
C VAL A 44 -22.88 9.24 -4.08
N SER A 45 -22.16 8.89 -3.01
CA SER A 45 -21.87 9.80 -1.90
C SER A 45 -20.58 9.40 -1.19
N ALA A 46 -19.89 10.40 -0.65
CA ALA A 46 -18.75 10.27 0.23
C ALA A 46 -18.92 11.24 1.40
N THR A 47 -18.93 10.75 2.64
CA THR A 47 -19.21 11.55 3.86
C THR A 47 -18.23 11.20 4.97
N MET A 48 -17.65 12.21 5.61
CA MET A 48 -16.78 12.02 6.78
C MET A 48 -17.60 11.55 7.99
N ILE A 49 -17.13 10.50 8.65
CA ILE A 49 -17.67 9.94 9.89
C ILE A 49 -16.59 9.97 10.98
N GLN A 50 -16.97 9.65 12.23
CA GLN A 50 -16.03 9.70 13.37
C GLN A 50 -14.78 8.84 13.18
N ASP A 51 -14.95 7.71 12.49
CA ASP A 51 -13.90 6.70 12.32
C ASP A 51 -13.24 6.72 10.93
N GLY A 52 -13.65 7.62 10.03
CA GLY A 52 -13.06 7.71 8.69
C GLY A 52 -13.98 8.32 7.62
N LEU A 53 -13.91 7.80 6.41
CA LEU A 53 -14.75 8.20 5.27
C LEU A 53 -15.72 7.09 4.88
N LEU A 54 -17.01 7.40 4.90
CA LEU A 54 -18.07 6.51 4.43
C LEU A 54 -18.39 6.81 2.96
N THR A 55 -18.33 5.79 2.11
CA THR A 55 -18.72 5.91 0.70
C THR A 55 -19.89 4.99 0.39
N LEU A 56 -20.81 5.48 -0.44
CA LEU A 56 -21.97 4.76 -0.94
C LEU A 56 -21.86 4.65 -2.46
N LEU A 57 -21.97 3.44 -2.97
CA LEU A 57 -21.90 3.12 -4.39
C LEU A 57 -23.20 2.43 -4.83
N LYS A 58 -23.55 2.59 -6.11
CA LYS A 58 -24.69 1.89 -6.74
C LYS A 58 -24.27 1.25 -8.05
N ARG A 59 -24.99 0.21 -8.47
CA ARG A 59 -24.94 -0.34 -9.83
C ARG A 59 -26.28 -0.97 -10.22
N PRO A 60 -26.63 -1.04 -11.51
CA PRO A 60 -27.78 -1.82 -11.94
C PRO A 60 -27.53 -3.31 -11.64
N ALA A 61 -28.51 -4.00 -11.07
CA ALA A 61 -28.43 -5.43 -10.79
C ALA A 61 -28.46 -6.20 -12.11
N THR A 62 -27.50 -7.11 -12.30
CA THR A 62 -27.57 -8.11 -13.36
C THR A 62 -28.35 -9.33 -12.88
N GLU A 63 -29.01 -10.08 -13.75
CA GLU A 63 -29.83 -11.25 -13.36
C GLU A 63 -29.01 -12.31 -12.58
N THR A 64 -27.68 -12.32 -12.75
CA THR A 64 -26.73 -13.20 -12.07
C THR A 64 -26.45 -12.80 -10.61
N ASP A 65 -26.71 -11.56 -10.22
CA ASP A 65 -26.30 -11.00 -8.92
C ASP A 65 -27.31 -11.21 -7.78
N MET A 66 -28.48 -11.82 -8.05
CA MET A 66 -29.54 -12.01 -7.04
C MET A 66 -29.19 -13.05 -5.95
N HIS A 67 -27.99 -13.67 -6.00
CA HIS A 67 -27.63 -14.81 -5.16
C HIS A 67 -26.40 -14.60 -4.25
N ILE A 68 -25.81 -13.40 -4.21
CA ILE A 68 -24.56 -13.16 -3.46
C ILE A 68 -24.84 -12.36 -2.18
N SER A 69 -24.79 -13.08 -1.07
CA SER A 69 -24.79 -12.57 0.30
C SER A 69 -23.56 -11.71 0.59
N ILE A 70 -23.75 -10.75 1.48
CA ILE A 70 -22.81 -9.69 1.85
C ILE A 70 -21.56 -10.28 2.52
N ASP A 71 -20.40 -10.19 1.87
CA ASP A 71 -19.11 -10.43 2.50
C ASP A 71 -18.67 -9.18 3.28
N PRO A 72 -18.46 -9.27 4.61
CA PRO A 72 -17.85 -8.19 5.36
C PRO A 72 -16.35 -8.17 5.04
N VAL A 73 -15.89 -7.14 4.32
CA VAL A 73 -14.47 -6.81 4.22
C VAL A 73 -13.98 -6.42 5.63
N ARG A 74 -13.57 -7.42 6.41
CA ARG A 74 -12.76 -7.24 7.61
C ARG A 74 -11.31 -7.26 7.17
N GLN A 75 -10.73 -6.09 6.91
CA GLN A 75 -9.27 -5.98 6.92
C GLN A 75 -8.82 -5.84 8.38
N SER A 76 -8.76 -6.98 9.06
CA SER A 76 -7.97 -7.14 10.28
C SER A 76 -6.66 -7.80 9.89
N ALA A 77 -5.57 -7.18 10.32
CA ALA A 77 -4.21 -7.61 10.04
C ALA A 77 -3.90 -9.05 10.51
N ASN A 78 -3.19 -9.77 9.64
CA ASN A 78 -2.05 -10.67 9.91
C ASN A 78 -2.25 -12.21 10.08
N VAL A 79 -1.48 -12.93 9.24
CA VAL A 79 -0.80 -14.25 9.36
C VAL A 79 -1.45 -15.57 8.83
N GLU A 80 -0.78 -16.13 7.79
CA GLU A 80 -0.62 -17.54 7.29
C GLU A 80 -1.86 -18.41 7.01
N GLN A 81 -2.07 -19.08 5.85
CA GLN A 81 -1.16 -19.87 4.98
C GLN A 81 -1.89 -20.28 3.64
N PRO A 82 -1.27 -21.06 2.71
CA PRO A 82 -0.89 -20.67 1.34
C PRO A 82 -1.88 -21.08 0.19
N PRO A 83 -1.77 -20.51 -1.03
CA PRO A 83 -2.40 -21.10 -2.22
C PRO A 83 -1.37 -21.74 -3.18
N SER A 84 -1.77 -22.90 -3.68
CA SER A 84 -1.18 -23.68 -4.76
C SER A 84 -1.48 -23.08 -6.15
N HIS A 85 -0.40 -22.83 -6.91
CA HIS A 85 -0.17 -22.86 -8.38
C HIS A 85 -1.37 -22.67 -9.35
N THR A 86 -1.32 -21.79 -10.34
CA THR A 86 -0.50 -21.88 -11.57
C THR A 86 -0.30 -20.49 -12.24
N ALA A 87 0.92 -19.96 -12.27
CA ALA A 87 1.91 -20.07 -13.35
C ALA A 87 1.81 -18.99 -14.46
N SER A 88 2.47 -17.84 -14.22
CA SER A 88 3.07 -16.98 -15.26
C SER A 88 4.23 -16.17 -14.65
N LYS A 89 5.41 -16.80 -14.60
CA LYS A 89 6.76 -16.19 -14.51
C LYS A 89 6.90 -14.85 -13.76
N GLU A 90 6.71 -14.87 -12.44
CA GLU A 90 7.43 -13.95 -11.56
C GLU A 90 8.49 -14.76 -10.81
N ARG A 91 9.75 -14.32 -10.92
CA ARG A 91 10.84 -14.87 -10.12
C ARG A 91 10.47 -14.63 -8.66
N VAL A 92 9.96 -15.66 -8.00
CA VAL A 92 9.88 -15.71 -6.54
C VAL A 92 11.31 -15.76 -6.01
N THR A 93 12.00 -14.61 -6.00
CA THR A 93 13.20 -14.43 -5.20
C THR A 93 12.73 -14.50 -3.77
N SER A 94 12.94 -15.65 -3.13
CA SER A 94 12.63 -15.90 -1.72
C SER A 94 12.96 -14.66 -0.88
N ALA A 95 12.10 -14.29 0.06
CA ALA A 95 12.29 -13.11 0.92
C ALA A 95 13.70 -13.06 1.55
N LYS A 96 14.30 -14.23 1.82
CA LYS A 96 15.69 -14.35 2.29
C LYS A 96 16.73 -13.88 1.28
N SER A 97 16.50 -14.14 -0.02
CA SER A 97 17.37 -13.67 -1.11
C SER A 97 17.33 -12.16 -1.25
N LEU A 98 16.16 -11.53 -1.08
CA LEU A 98 16.04 -10.07 -1.12
C LEU A 98 16.74 -9.43 0.07
N GLN A 99 16.54 -9.95 1.28
CA GLN A 99 17.23 -9.48 2.48
C GLN A 99 18.75 -9.62 2.37
N GLN A 100 19.25 -10.70 1.77
CA GLN A 100 20.68 -10.90 1.59
C GLN A 100 21.27 -9.96 0.52
N GLN A 101 20.51 -9.66 -0.53
CA GLN A 101 20.88 -8.69 -1.55
C GLN A 101 20.91 -7.26 -1.00
N GLU A 102 19.89 -6.87 -0.22
CA GLU A 102 19.83 -5.57 0.45
C GLU A 102 20.98 -5.41 1.45
N LYS A 103 21.25 -6.44 2.27
CA LYS A 103 22.37 -6.43 3.21
C LYS A 103 23.71 -6.22 2.50
N ALA A 104 23.96 -6.95 1.41
CA ALA A 104 25.19 -6.80 0.64
C ALA A 104 25.30 -5.40 0.00
N TYR A 105 24.18 -4.83 -0.44
CA TYR A 105 24.12 -3.49 -1.00
C TYR A 105 24.43 -2.40 0.06
N ILE A 106 23.83 -2.52 1.26
CA ILE A 106 24.07 -1.61 2.39
C ILE A 106 25.54 -1.67 2.82
N GLU A 107 26.11 -2.86 2.97
CA GLU A 107 27.54 -3.04 3.30
C GLU A 107 28.48 -2.42 2.26
N GLY A 108 28.06 -2.40 0.99
CA GLY A 108 28.78 -1.72 -0.10
C GLY A 108 28.75 -0.20 0.07
N LEU A 109 27.56 0.36 0.32
CA LEU A 109 27.37 1.80 0.55
C LEU A 109 28.11 2.30 1.79
N GLU A 110 28.10 1.53 2.88
CA GLU A 110 28.84 1.86 4.10
C GLU A 110 30.36 1.88 3.86
N ARG A 111 30.89 0.91 3.11
CA ARG A 111 32.30 0.90 2.70
C ARG A 111 32.65 2.12 1.85
N GLN A 112 31.81 2.46 0.87
CA GLN A 112 32.02 3.62 0.03
C GLN A 112 32.00 4.92 0.86
N ARG A 113 31.04 5.05 1.79
CA ARG A 113 30.95 6.20 2.70
C ARG A 113 32.18 6.32 3.59
N LYS A 114 32.67 5.20 4.13
CA LYS A 114 33.89 5.18 4.94
C LYS A 114 35.12 5.60 4.13
N GLN A 115 35.27 5.09 2.91
CA GLN A 115 36.35 5.51 2.00
C GLN A 115 36.26 6.99 1.62
N ALA A 116 35.06 7.52 1.38
CA ALA A 116 34.87 8.93 1.08
C ALA A 116 35.21 9.83 2.28
N MET A 117 34.89 9.40 3.51
CA MET A 117 35.34 10.11 4.71
C MET A 117 36.85 10.03 4.88
N GLU A 118 37.46 8.86 4.71
CA GLU A 118 38.91 8.69 4.79
C GLU A 118 39.66 9.51 3.73
N GLN A 119 39.16 9.59 2.48
CA GLN A 119 39.73 10.48 1.45
C GLN A 119 39.61 11.95 1.82
N ARG A 120 38.48 12.34 2.42
CA ARG A 120 38.27 13.71 2.89
C ARG A 120 39.23 14.04 4.02
N GLU A 121 39.44 13.12 4.96
CA GLU A 121 40.40 13.27 6.06
C GLU A 121 41.85 13.27 5.58
N GLN A 122 42.21 12.44 4.61
CA GLN A 122 43.55 12.42 4.00
C GLN A 122 43.84 13.70 3.20
N CYS A 123 42.82 14.39 2.69
CA CYS A 123 42.94 15.73 2.08
C CYS A 123 42.88 16.88 3.09
N LEU A 124 42.75 16.59 4.39
CA LEU A 124 42.65 17.57 5.49
C LEU A 124 43.77 17.33 6.51
N VAL A 125 45.00 17.76 6.18
CA VAL A 125 46.01 18.04 7.20
C VAL A 125 45.91 19.52 7.53
N GLY A 126 45.14 19.86 8.58
CA GLY A 126 45.00 21.22 9.13
C GLY A 126 44.63 22.31 8.12
N GLU A 127 43.34 22.60 7.95
CA GLU A 127 42.75 23.76 7.23
C GLU A 127 43.32 24.21 5.86
N ILE A 128 44.31 23.54 5.26
CA ILE A 128 44.97 23.97 4.02
C ILE A 128 44.79 22.90 2.93
N ARG A 129 44.20 23.32 1.81
CA ARG A 129 44.05 22.50 0.59
C ARG A 129 45.31 22.64 -0.27
N ILE A 130 46.05 21.55 -0.49
CA ILE A 130 47.13 21.51 -1.48
C ILE A 130 46.51 21.11 -2.84
N ARG A 131 46.74 21.93 -3.87
CA ARG A 131 46.41 21.65 -5.28
C ARG A 131 47.65 21.14 -6.01
#